data_AF-A0A1I4CGU8-F1
#
_entry.id   AF-A0A1I4CGU8-F1
#
_cell.length_a   1.000
_cell.length_b   1.000
_cell.length_c   1.000
_cell.angle_alpha   90.00
_cell.angle_beta   90.00
_cell.angle_gamma   90.00
#
_symmetry.space_group_name_H-M   'P 1'
#
loop_
_entity.id
_entity.type
_entity.pdbx_description
1 polymer ?
#
loop_
_entity_poly.entity_id
_entity_poly.type
_entity_poly.pdbx_seq_one_letter_code
_entity_poly.pdbx_strand_id
1 'polypeptide(L)'
;MLVEPHEGSDPFRTPSWPDAFHKTVATVLAPFDVILTGMIGGGLGIEALALYLGVARADLLERVAALGLEIPHDRPMRRAGGKNPWAPEDVRRLVALWIDGVQVRSIAEALGRSRGGIYAKRRRIGLPPRSRASLRYLLTDECRAIVAPWVLLPDCVTLLIPKTNATTPPALLSSAAAAANDVQVFCLNPSQPAVIDPTSIDHDPFNPPAPREKTPSCRGVKKRATRDGSFSWANPRSGLTYENRLKLSLADQRLSELAFGGLQSSTIAEIMSEEFGRPLNKCAIDNRISRLEIIRDRNALSSEYIPEEIMEKARVNKSALGAAVGFCGTVERQFWWYKTRGGSRTECREARTKKYRNKRSNNPWGWL
;
A
#
# COMPACT_ATOMS: atom_id res chain seq x y z
N MET A 1 -31.55 -37.86 51.41
CA MET A 1 -32.26 -36.78 50.71
C MET A 1 -31.67 -35.47 51.19
N LEU A 2 -30.68 -34.94 50.46
CA LEU A 2 -30.09 -33.63 50.72
C LEU A 2 -30.73 -32.67 49.73
N VAL A 3 -31.41 -31.65 50.25
CA VAL A 3 -32.06 -30.58 49.48
C VAL A 3 -31.03 -29.47 49.31
N GLU A 4 -30.62 -29.21 48.07
CA GLU A 4 -29.78 -28.06 47.75
C GLU A 4 -30.62 -26.77 47.71
N PRO A 5 -30.09 -25.63 48.17
CA PRO A 5 -30.81 -24.37 48.14
C PRO A 5 -30.72 -23.75 46.74
N HIS A 6 -31.89 -23.44 46.17
CA HIS A 6 -32.03 -22.66 44.95
C HIS A 6 -31.63 -21.20 45.22
N GLU A 7 -30.48 -20.77 44.69
CA GLU A 7 -30.13 -19.35 44.58
C GLU A 7 -31.10 -18.65 43.60
N GLY A 8 -31.98 -17.82 44.16
CA GLY A 8 -32.86 -16.94 43.40
C GLY A 8 -32.06 -15.82 42.73
N SER A 9 -32.09 -15.77 41.40
CA SER A 9 -31.60 -14.65 40.62
C SER A 9 -32.61 -13.50 40.71
N ASP A 10 -32.21 -12.39 41.33
CA ASP A 10 -33.02 -11.17 41.44
C ASP A 10 -33.01 -10.41 40.10
N PRO A 11 -34.14 -10.31 39.37
CA PRO A 11 -34.20 -9.67 38.06
C PRO A 11 -34.10 -8.15 38.10
N PHE A 12 -34.00 -7.52 39.29
CA PHE A 12 -33.96 -6.06 39.45
C PHE A 12 -32.60 -5.49 39.86
N ARG A 13 -31.51 -6.27 39.80
CA ARG A 13 -30.17 -5.75 40.08
C ARG A 13 -29.75 -4.75 38.99
N THR A 14 -30.02 -3.47 39.22
CA THR A 14 -29.51 -2.38 38.39
C THR A 14 -27.99 -2.51 38.33
N PRO A 15 -27.36 -2.54 37.14
CA PRO A 15 -25.91 -2.67 37.03
C PRO A 15 -25.28 -1.56 37.86
N SER A 16 -24.35 -1.95 38.73
CA SER A 16 -23.61 -0.97 39.52
C SER A 16 -22.96 0.02 38.53
N TRP A 17 -22.93 1.31 38.87
CA TRP A 17 -22.30 2.33 38.02
C TRP A 17 -20.91 1.92 37.49
N PRO A 18 -20.06 1.19 38.25
CA PRO A 18 -18.82 0.59 37.72
C PRO A 18 -19.03 -0.37 36.55
N ASP A 19 -20.01 -1.28 36.61
CA ASP A 19 -20.23 -2.29 35.56
C ASP A 19 -20.78 -1.68 34.26
N ALA A 20 -21.68 -0.71 34.37
CA ALA A 20 -22.21 0.02 33.21
C ALA A 20 -21.11 0.89 32.56
N PHE A 21 -20.25 1.50 33.38
CA PHE A 21 -19.09 2.26 32.92
C PHE A 21 -18.06 1.36 32.23
N HIS A 22 -17.67 0.25 32.85
CA HIS A 22 -16.73 -0.71 32.26
C HIS A 22 -17.28 -1.34 30.97
N LYS A 23 -18.58 -1.61 30.87
CA LYS A 23 -19.20 -2.06 29.61
C LYS A 23 -19.18 -0.99 28.52
N THR A 24 -19.45 0.27 28.87
CA THR A 24 -19.42 1.39 27.91
C THR A 24 -18.00 1.66 27.41
N VAL A 25 -17.03 1.65 28.31
CA VAL A 25 -15.60 1.79 27.98
C VAL A 25 -15.12 0.58 27.16
N ALA A 26 -15.47 -0.65 27.54
CA ALA A 26 -15.09 -1.85 26.79
C ALA A 26 -15.70 -1.90 25.38
N THR A 27 -16.94 -1.44 25.20
CA THR A 27 -17.59 -1.40 23.87
C THR A 27 -17.01 -0.33 22.95
N VAL A 28 -16.55 0.80 23.49
CA VAL A 28 -15.85 1.85 22.70
C VAL A 28 -14.41 1.47 22.39
N LEU A 29 -13.75 0.72 23.27
CA LEU A 29 -12.35 0.32 23.11
C LEU A 29 -12.16 -0.94 22.24
N ALA A 30 -13.14 -1.84 22.16
CA ALA A 30 -13.02 -3.02 21.29
C ALA A 30 -12.77 -2.70 19.81
N PRO A 31 -13.43 -1.69 19.20
CA PRO A 31 -13.08 -1.21 17.86
C PRO A 31 -11.66 -0.63 17.80
N PHE A 32 -11.22 0.10 18.84
CA PHE A 32 -9.90 0.72 18.89
C PHE A 32 -8.77 -0.33 18.92
N ASP A 33 -8.90 -1.36 19.76
CA ASP A 33 -7.88 -2.40 19.93
C ASP A 33 -7.65 -3.21 18.65
N VAL A 34 -8.74 -3.55 17.95
CA VAL A 34 -8.69 -4.26 16.68
C VAL A 34 -7.97 -3.44 15.61
N ILE A 35 -8.14 -2.11 15.63
CA ILE A 35 -7.47 -1.20 14.71
C ILE A 35 -6.02 -1.05 15.07
N LEU A 36 -5.72 -0.82 16.35
CA LEU A 36 -4.37 -0.69 16.84
C LEU A 36 -3.56 -1.94 16.45
N THR A 37 -4.11 -3.13 16.68
CA THR A 37 -3.52 -4.41 16.28
C THR A 37 -3.26 -4.46 14.77
N GLY A 38 -4.26 -4.09 13.95
CA GLY A 38 -4.10 -4.05 12.50
C GLY A 38 -3.05 -3.05 12.02
N MET A 39 -3.00 -1.86 12.63
CA MET A 39 -2.07 -0.80 12.28
C MET A 39 -0.62 -1.15 12.65
N ILE A 40 -0.42 -1.82 13.79
CA ILE A 40 0.87 -2.37 14.22
C ILE A 40 1.32 -3.49 13.27
N GLY A 41 0.43 -4.44 12.95
CA GLY A 41 0.70 -5.49 11.95
C GLY A 41 0.96 -4.93 10.54
N GLY A 42 0.47 -3.72 10.24
CA GLY A 42 0.80 -2.95 9.05
C GLY A 42 2.21 -2.35 9.04
N GLY A 43 2.95 -2.45 10.14
CA GLY A 43 4.31 -1.94 10.30
C GLY A 43 4.38 -0.43 10.45
N LEU A 44 3.34 0.21 11.00
CA LEU A 44 3.37 1.63 11.35
C LEU A 44 4.22 1.84 12.61
N GLY A 45 5.02 2.90 12.60
CA GLY A 45 5.82 3.28 13.77
C GLY A 45 5.02 4.05 14.81
N ILE A 46 5.58 4.16 16.02
CA ILE A 46 4.93 4.77 17.20
C ILE A 46 4.42 6.18 16.90
N GLU A 47 5.28 7.04 16.34
CA GLU A 47 4.92 8.44 16.01
C GLU A 47 3.75 8.52 15.00
N ALA A 48 3.72 7.62 14.02
CA ALA A 48 2.64 7.59 13.05
C ALA A 48 1.33 7.10 13.68
N LEU A 49 1.40 6.13 14.60
CA LEU A 49 0.25 5.63 15.35
C LEU A 49 -0.34 6.73 16.23
N ALA A 50 0.50 7.39 17.05
CA ALA A 50 0.11 8.49 17.91
C ALA A 50 -0.55 9.62 17.10
N LEU A 51 0.06 10.03 15.98
CA LEU A 51 -0.47 11.07 15.10
C LEU A 51 -1.80 10.69 14.42
N TYR A 52 -1.93 9.46 13.91
CA TYR A 52 -3.12 9.03 13.18
C TYR A 52 -4.29 8.65 14.09
N LEU A 53 -4.02 8.24 15.33
CA LEU A 53 -5.05 7.97 16.32
C LEU A 53 -5.38 9.23 17.12
N GLY A 54 -4.49 10.23 17.13
CA GLY A 54 -4.69 11.46 17.91
C GLY A 54 -4.58 11.20 19.42
N VAL A 55 -3.74 10.26 19.81
CA VAL A 55 -3.50 9.85 21.20
C VAL A 55 -2.08 10.20 21.61
N ALA A 56 -1.85 10.44 22.90
CA ALA A 56 -0.50 10.69 23.40
C ALA A 56 0.34 9.40 23.28
N ARG A 57 1.66 9.59 23.13
CA ARG A 57 2.61 8.47 23.01
C ARG A 57 2.58 7.56 24.24
N ALA A 58 2.41 8.12 25.44
CA ALA A 58 2.34 7.37 26.69
C ALA A 58 1.11 6.45 26.70
N ASP A 59 -0.09 7.00 26.45
CA ASP A 59 -1.35 6.24 26.42
C ASP A 59 -1.33 5.14 25.36
N LEU A 60 -0.73 5.42 24.20
CA LEU A 60 -0.56 4.43 23.14
C LEU A 60 0.29 3.25 23.63
N LEU A 61 1.43 3.51 24.29
CA LEU A 61 2.32 2.47 24.78
C LEU A 61 1.69 1.66 25.92
N GLU A 62 0.98 2.34 26.82
CA GLU A 62 0.20 1.67 27.87
C GLU A 62 -0.83 0.72 27.26
N ARG A 63 -1.57 1.16 26.24
CA ARG A 63 -2.56 0.31 25.57
C ARG A 63 -1.93 -0.84 24.80
N VAL A 64 -0.79 -0.62 24.13
CA VAL A 64 -0.01 -1.68 23.47
C VAL A 64 0.43 -2.74 24.47
N ALA A 65 0.94 -2.32 25.64
CA ALA A 65 1.34 -3.21 26.71
C ALA A 65 0.15 -4.00 27.28
N ALA A 66 -0.99 -3.33 27.51
CA ALA A 66 -2.21 -3.96 28.00
C ALA A 66 -2.76 -5.04 27.05
N LEU A 67 -2.56 -4.88 25.73
CA LEU A 67 -2.95 -5.87 24.72
C LEU A 67 -1.89 -6.96 24.48
N GLY A 68 -0.73 -6.89 25.13
CA GLY A 68 0.38 -7.83 24.90
C GLY A 68 0.93 -7.78 23.47
N LEU A 69 0.81 -6.63 22.79
CA LEU A 69 1.29 -6.45 21.42
C LEU A 69 2.79 -6.11 21.42
N GLU A 70 3.50 -6.51 20.35
CA GLU A 70 4.89 -6.11 20.15
C GLU A 70 4.99 -4.58 20.05
N ILE A 71 5.99 -4.01 20.74
CA ILE A 71 6.24 -2.56 20.71
C ILE A 71 6.59 -2.14 19.27
N PRO A 72 5.82 -1.23 18.66
CA PRO A 72 6.06 -0.81 17.29
C PRO A 72 7.42 -0.15 17.14
N HIS A 73 8.10 -0.35 16.02
CA HIS A 73 9.40 0.28 15.78
C HIS A 73 9.30 1.81 15.69
N ASP A 74 10.32 2.51 16.14
CA ASP A 74 10.44 3.97 15.98
C ASP A 74 10.93 4.34 14.57
N ARG A 75 10.10 4.05 13.57
CA ARG A 75 10.40 4.40 12.18
C ARG A 75 9.86 5.79 11.88
N PRO A 76 10.69 6.69 11.30
CA PRO A 76 10.23 8.02 10.93
C PRO A 76 9.06 7.92 9.95
N MET A 77 8.08 8.79 10.13
CA MET A 77 6.90 8.82 9.26
C MET A 77 7.34 9.02 7.81
N ARG A 78 6.86 8.15 6.92
CA ARG A 78 7.16 8.27 5.49
C ARG A 78 6.64 9.61 4.99
N ARG A 79 7.54 10.44 4.45
CA ARG A 79 7.19 11.73 3.86
C ARG A 79 6.08 11.55 2.82
N ALA A 80 5.06 12.39 2.91
CA ALA A 80 3.96 12.35 1.98
C ALA A 80 4.46 12.79 0.59
N GLY A 81 4.37 11.90 -0.41
CA GLY A 81 4.85 12.14 -1.76
C GLY A 81 3.74 12.08 -2.81
N GLY A 82 3.92 12.81 -3.90
CA GLY A 82 3.02 12.82 -5.06
C GLY A 82 2.12 14.06 -5.14
N LYS A 83 1.32 14.14 -6.22
CA LYS A 83 0.45 15.30 -6.52
C LYS A 83 -0.64 15.56 -5.48
N ASN A 84 -1.03 14.54 -4.71
CA ASN A 84 -2.03 14.66 -3.68
C ASN A 84 -1.57 13.85 -2.44
N PRO A 85 -0.68 14.41 -1.60
CA PRO A 85 -0.16 13.73 -0.41
C PRO A 85 -1.27 13.45 0.60
N TRP A 86 -1.17 12.37 1.38
CA TRP A 86 -2.11 12.10 2.47
C TRP A 86 -1.75 12.98 3.67
N ALA A 87 -2.58 13.98 3.97
CA ALA A 87 -2.47 14.74 5.20
C ALA A 87 -2.81 13.84 6.41
N PRO A 88 -2.20 14.03 7.59
CA PRO A 88 -2.55 13.27 8.79
C PRO A 88 -4.05 13.33 9.12
N GLU A 89 -4.68 14.48 8.91
CA GLU A 89 -6.11 14.73 9.15
C GLU A 89 -6.99 13.88 8.22
N ASP A 90 -6.60 13.73 6.95
CA ASP A 90 -7.27 12.82 6.00
C ASP A 90 -7.19 11.37 6.47
N VAL A 91 -6.05 10.98 7.08
CA VAL A 91 -5.88 9.63 7.63
C VAL A 91 -6.76 9.44 8.85
N ARG A 92 -6.80 10.39 9.77
CA ARG A 92 -7.70 10.36 10.95
C ARG A 92 -9.16 10.19 10.53
N ARG A 93 -9.62 11.01 9.59
CA ARG A 93 -10.97 10.92 9.02
C ARG A 93 -11.23 9.58 8.33
N LEU A 94 -10.25 9.07 7.57
CA LEU A 94 -10.36 7.74 6.97
C LEU A 94 -10.55 6.67 8.04
N VAL A 95 -9.78 6.70 9.14
CA VAL A 95 -9.91 5.72 10.23
C VAL A 95 -11.29 5.81 10.87
N ALA A 96 -11.75 7.02 11.22
CA ALA A 96 -13.08 7.26 11.78
C ALA A 96 -14.21 6.69 10.91
N LEU A 97 -14.27 7.10 9.64
CA LEU A 97 -15.28 6.65 8.69
C LEU A 97 -15.19 5.15 8.39
N TRP A 98 -13.98 4.58 8.47
CA TRP A 98 -13.81 3.14 8.28
C TRP A 98 -14.48 2.36 9.41
N ILE A 99 -14.27 2.75 10.66
CA ILE A 99 -14.84 2.06 11.82
C ILE A 99 -16.35 2.17 11.84
N ASP A 100 -16.83 3.36 11.53
CA ASP A 100 -18.24 3.69 11.47
C ASP A 100 -19.01 2.95 10.35
N GLY A 101 -18.33 2.06 9.61
CA GLY A 101 -18.98 1.24 8.60
C GLY A 101 -19.31 2.01 7.33
N VAL A 102 -18.77 3.22 7.13
CA VAL A 102 -19.11 4.03 5.94
C VAL A 102 -18.59 3.39 4.65
N GLN A 103 -19.42 3.37 3.61
CA GLN A 103 -19.07 2.85 2.30
C GLN A 103 -17.89 3.62 1.68
N VAL A 104 -17.00 2.89 1.00
CA VAL A 104 -15.79 3.46 0.38
C VAL A 104 -16.11 4.54 -0.67
N ARG A 105 -17.28 4.48 -1.30
CA ARG A 105 -17.74 5.52 -2.22
C ARG A 105 -17.91 6.86 -1.50
N SER A 106 -18.66 6.88 -0.40
CA SER A 106 -18.89 8.07 0.43
C SER A 106 -17.59 8.60 1.02
N ILE A 107 -16.71 7.72 1.52
CA ILE A 107 -15.38 8.12 2.04
C ILE A 107 -14.55 8.80 0.94
N ALA A 108 -14.56 8.26 -0.26
CA ALA A 108 -13.82 8.79 -1.39
C ALA A 108 -14.33 10.19 -1.80
N GLU A 109 -15.65 10.36 -1.83
CA GLU A 109 -16.31 11.65 -2.11
C GLU A 109 -15.98 12.67 -1.00
N ALA A 110 -16.10 12.29 0.27
CA ALA A 110 -15.83 13.17 1.41
C ALA A 110 -14.37 13.66 1.50
N LEU A 111 -13.41 12.79 1.18
CA LEU A 111 -11.97 13.12 1.21
C LEU A 111 -11.43 13.68 -0.11
N GLY A 112 -12.25 13.77 -1.16
CA GLY A 112 -11.78 14.17 -2.50
C GLY A 112 -10.74 13.20 -3.08
N ARG A 113 -10.86 11.89 -2.79
CA ARG A 113 -9.92 10.84 -3.21
C ARG A 113 -10.57 9.84 -4.14
N SER A 114 -9.76 9.04 -4.84
CA SER A 114 -10.28 7.90 -5.59
C SER A 114 -10.55 6.70 -4.67
N ARG A 115 -11.58 5.90 -4.98
CA ARG A 115 -11.88 4.64 -4.27
C ARG A 115 -10.67 3.70 -4.18
N GLY A 116 -9.88 3.62 -5.26
CA GLY A 116 -8.64 2.84 -5.29
C GLY A 116 -7.60 3.38 -4.32
N GLY A 117 -7.50 4.71 -4.19
CA GLY A 117 -6.65 5.38 -3.21
C GLY A 117 -7.03 5.04 -1.77
N ILE A 118 -8.33 5.01 -1.46
CA ILE A 118 -8.83 4.60 -0.13
C ILE A 118 -8.40 3.16 0.18
N TYR A 119 -8.66 2.19 -0.71
CA TYR A 119 -8.24 0.80 -0.49
C TYR A 119 -6.72 0.63 -0.39
N ALA A 120 -5.96 1.37 -1.19
CA ALA A 120 -4.50 1.34 -1.14
C ALA A 120 -3.99 1.90 0.19
N LYS A 121 -4.52 3.04 0.64
CA LYS A 121 -4.14 3.65 1.92
C LYS A 121 -4.52 2.73 3.07
N ARG A 122 -5.78 2.26 3.12
CA ARG A 122 -6.28 1.29 4.11
C ARG A 122 -5.36 0.08 4.28
N ARG A 123 -4.96 -0.56 3.17
CA ARG A 123 -4.04 -1.72 3.23
C ARG A 123 -2.66 -1.32 3.76
N ARG A 124 -2.17 -0.15 3.38
CA ARG A 124 -0.86 0.34 3.78
C ARG A 124 -0.78 0.71 5.26
N ILE A 125 -1.86 1.20 5.84
CA ILE A 125 -1.95 1.52 7.27
C ILE A 125 -2.46 0.36 8.10
N GLY A 126 -2.77 -0.80 7.50
CA GLY A 126 -3.15 -2.00 8.25
C GLY A 126 -4.59 -2.06 8.78
N LEU A 127 -5.53 -1.22 8.33
CA LEU A 127 -6.91 -1.33 8.86
C LEU A 127 -7.56 -2.68 8.48
N PRO A 128 -8.33 -3.28 9.39
CA PRO A 128 -8.95 -4.60 9.21
C PRO A 128 -10.02 -4.61 8.10
N PRO A 129 -10.37 -5.79 7.56
CA PRO A 129 -11.47 -5.91 6.61
C PRO A 129 -12.81 -5.72 7.31
N ARG A 130 -13.77 -5.17 6.57
CA ARG A 130 -15.13 -4.96 7.07
C ARG A 130 -16.07 -5.89 6.34
N SER A 131 -17.08 -6.38 7.05
CA SER A 131 -18.18 -7.10 6.42
C SER A 131 -18.89 -6.18 5.42
N ARG A 132 -19.34 -6.73 4.29
CA ARG A 132 -20.13 -5.96 3.32
C ARG A 132 -21.52 -5.63 3.85
N ALA A 133 -22.05 -6.48 4.73
CA ALA A 133 -23.39 -6.31 5.30
C ALA A 133 -23.48 -5.13 6.29
N SER A 134 -22.36 -4.75 6.92
CA SER A 134 -22.32 -3.65 7.88
C SER A 134 -22.03 -2.29 7.24
N LEU A 135 -22.05 -2.18 5.90
CA LEU A 135 -21.64 -0.95 5.22
C LEU A 135 -22.82 -0.01 4.95
N ARG A 136 -22.77 1.18 5.55
CA ARG A 136 -23.77 2.23 5.33
C ARG A 136 -23.33 3.28 4.32
N TYR A 137 -24.25 3.71 3.48
CA TYR A 137 -24.04 4.86 2.60
C TYR A 137 -24.35 6.14 3.39
N LEU A 138 -23.48 7.13 3.28
CA LEU A 138 -23.67 8.46 3.86
C LEU A 138 -23.38 9.52 2.80
N LEU A 139 -24.02 10.67 2.94
CA LEU A 139 -23.75 11.86 2.14
C LEU A 139 -22.43 12.51 2.59
N THR A 140 -21.90 13.41 1.74
CA THR A 140 -20.61 14.06 2.00
C THR A 140 -20.62 14.87 3.29
N ASP A 141 -21.70 15.59 3.58
CA ASP A 141 -21.80 16.43 4.77
C ASP A 141 -21.92 15.59 6.06
N GLU A 142 -22.67 14.48 6.01
CA GLU A 142 -22.75 13.50 7.09
C GLU A 142 -21.39 12.87 7.37
N CYS A 143 -20.63 12.51 6.32
CA CYS A 143 -19.27 12.00 6.47
C CYS A 143 -18.33 13.03 7.11
N ARG A 144 -18.52 14.32 6.84
CA ARG A 144 -17.70 15.39 7.42
C ARG A 144 -18.04 15.64 8.89
N ALA A 145 -19.27 15.36 9.31
CA ALA A 145 -19.72 15.48 10.69
C ALA A 145 -19.21 14.33 11.58
N ILE A 146 -18.83 13.18 11.01
CA ILE A 146 -18.28 12.06 11.79
C ILE A 146 -16.90 12.41 12.33
N VAL A 147 -16.82 12.48 13.67
CA VAL A 147 -15.57 12.58 14.41
C VAL A 147 -15.17 11.20 14.91
N ALA A 148 -13.86 10.93 14.98
CA ALA A 148 -13.35 9.70 15.57
C ALA A 148 -13.81 9.62 17.05
N PRO A 149 -14.55 8.56 17.45
CA PRO A 149 -15.09 8.47 18.81
C PRO A 149 -14.01 8.50 19.91
N TRP A 150 -12.80 8.02 19.63
CA TRP A 150 -11.68 8.07 20.59
C TRP A 150 -10.95 9.42 20.63
N VAL A 151 -11.18 10.32 19.65
CA VAL A 151 -10.65 11.69 19.69
C VAL A 151 -11.52 12.59 20.58
N LEU A 152 -12.76 12.18 20.84
CA LEU A 152 -13.66 12.81 21.82
C LEU A 152 -13.41 12.34 23.25
N LEU A 153 -12.25 11.74 23.54
CA LEU A 153 -11.77 11.50 24.90
C LEU A 153 -10.75 12.58 25.29
N PRO A 154 -11.09 13.87 25.42
CA PRO A 154 -10.28 14.75 26.26
C PRO A 154 -10.52 14.33 27.72
N ASP A 155 -9.42 14.19 28.46
CA ASP A 155 -9.34 14.22 29.93
C ASP A 155 -9.99 13.09 30.75
N CYS A 156 -10.72 12.15 30.16
CA CYS A 156 -11.29 11.03 30.95
C CYS A 156 -10.24 10.09 31.55
N VAL A 157 -8.99 10.07 31.06
CA VAL A 157 -7.91 9.31 31.69
C VAL A 157 -7.21 10.12 32.79
N THR A 158 -7.24 11.45 32.73
CA THR A 158 -6.58 12.31 33.72
C THR A 158 -7.37 12.44 35.03
N LEU A 159 -8.66 12.07 35.03
CA LEU A 159 -9.47 11.95 36.26
C LEU A 159 -9.39 10.56 36.93
N LEU A 160 -8.62 9.61 36.37
CA LEU A 160 -8.61 8.19 36.81
C LEU A 160 -7.50 7.82 37.80
N ILE A 161 -6.95 8.79 38.54
CA ILE A 161 -6.27 8.49 39.80
C ILE A 161 -6.86 9.44 40.86
N PRO A 162 -7.77 9.00 41.75
CA PRO A 162 -7.85 9.65 43.04
C PRO A 162 -6.46 9.47 43.64
N LYS A 163 -5.71 10.56 43.84
CA LYS A 163 -4.63 10.55 44.82
C LYS A 163 -5.28 10.17 46.14
N THR A 164 -5.28 8.88 46.46
CA THR A 164 -5.53 8.39 47.80
C THR A 164 -4.34 8.83 48.63
N ASN A 165 -4.33 10.11 49.01
CA ASN A 165 -3.61 10.51 50.21
C ASN A 165 -4.32 9.79 51.35
N ALA A 166 -3.75 8.67 51.76
CA ALA A 166 -4.16 7.98 52.96
C ALA A 166 -4.06 8.97 54.14
N THR A 167 -5.20 9.22 54.75
CA THR A 167 -5.34 9.92 56.02
C THR A 167 -4.84 9.03 57.15
N THR A 168 -3.93 9.54 57.98
CA THR A 168 -3.94 9.27 59.43
C THR A 168 -3.59 10.57 60.19
N PRO A 169 -4.44 11.06 61.11
CA PRO A 169 -4.14 12.15 62.05
C PRO A 169 -4.01 11.61 63.50
N PRO A 170 -3.90 12.45 64.55
CA PRO A 170 -3.17 13.70 64.74
C PRO A 170 -2.30 13.70 66.03
N ALA A 171 -1.30 14.60 66.14
CA ALA A 171 -0.93 15.23 67.43
C ALA A 171 0.01 16.44 67.26
N LEU A 172 -0.57 17.62 67.53
CA LEU A 172 -0.09 18.75 68.35
C LEU A 172 1.16 19.60 68.00
N LEU A 173 0.88 20.93 67.92
CA LEU A 173 1.67 22.11 68.35
C LEU A 173 2.96 22.41 67.55
N SER A 174 3.36 23.64 67.17
CA SER A 174 2.95 25.03 67.41
C SER A 174 3.81 25.90 66.45
N SER A 175 3.23 26.89 65.75
CA SER A 175 3.51 28.35 65.83
C SER A 175 4.47 28.99 64.82
N ALA A 176 3.96 30.06 64.18
CA ALA A 176 4.62 31.33 63.77
C ALA A 176 5.68 31.24 62.63
N ALA A 177 5.84 32.20 61.71
CA ALA A 177 5.33 33.55 61.51
C ALA A 177 5.42 33.94 60.01
N ALA A 178 4.75 35.03 59.68
CA ALA A 178 4.66 35.68 58.38
C ALA A 178 5.95 36.36 57.88
N ALA A 179 6.14 36.40 56.56
CA ALA A 179 6.72 37.49 55.75
C ALA A 179 6.59 37.06 54.27
N ALA A 180 5.68 37.66 53.49
CA ALA A 180 5.88 38.88 52.70
C ALA A 180 6.89 38.75 51.54
N ASN A 181 6.32 38.98 50.34
CA ASN A 181 6.90 39.57 49.14
C ASN A 181 7.46 38.72 47.97
N ASP A 182 6.98 39.19 46.82
CA ASP A 182 7.61 39.33 45.50
C ASP A 182 7.57 38.19 44.49
N VAL A 183 6.61 38.39 43.58
CA VAL A 183 6.59 38.02 42.17
C VAL A 183 7.92 38.39 41.50
N GLN A 184 8.63 37.40 40.94
CA GLN A 184 9.47 37.62 39.77
C GLN A 184 9.33 36.47 38.76
N VAL A 185 8.86 36.87 37.58
CA VAL A 185 8.89 36.12 36.33
C VAL A 185 10.34 36.11 35.84
N PHE A 186 10.93 34.93 35.64
CA PHE A 186 12.20 34.79 34.92
C PHE A 186 11.98 34.01 33.62
N CYS A 187 12.05 34.75 32.51
CA CYS A 187 12.26 34.22 31.18
C CYS A 187 13.76 33.91 31.00
N LEU A 188 14.11 32.72 30.49
CA LEU A 188 15.47 32.41 30.06
C LEU A 188 15.48 31.71 28.69
N ASN A 189 15.82 32.47 27.66
CA ASN A 189 16.86 32.20 26.65
C ASN A 189 16.88 33.38 25.66
N PRO A 190 17.98 33.72 24.95
CA PRO A 190 19.01 32.79 24.44
C PRO A 190 20.47 33.29 24.53
N SER A 191 21.45 32.38 24.55
CA SER A 191 22.83 32.70 24.17
C SER A 191 23.57 31.48 23.60
N GLN A 192 23.88 31.58 22.30
CA GLN A 192 24.99 30.93 21.60
C GLN A 192 25.76 32.07 20.88
N PRO A 193 27.02 31.92 20.44
CA PRO A 193 27.71 30.66 20.10
C PRO A 193 29.16 30.53 20.63
N ALA A 194 29.66 29.29 20.69
CA ALA A 194 31.10 29.03 20.85
C ALA A 194 31.70 28.64 19.49
N VAL A 195 32.75 29.38 19.13
CA VAL A 195 33.61 29.24 17.97
C VAL A 195 34.55 28.04 18.18
N ILE A 196 34.66 27.16 17.19
CA ILE A 196 35.76 26.18 17.08
C ILE A 196 36.32 26.32 15.66
N ASP A 197 37.59 26.69 15.60
CA ASP A 197 38.36 26.86 14.35
C ASP A 197 39.06 25.53 13.97
N PRO A 198 39.20 25.18 12.69
CA PRO A 198 39.70 23.89 12.25
C PRO A 198 41.09 24.00 11.60
N THR A 199 42.10 23.32 12.16
CA THR A 199 43.34 23.04 11.41
C THR A 199 44.02 21.75 11.87
N SER A 200 44.59 21.06 10.87
CA SER A 200 45.58 19.97 10.91
C SER A 200 45.08 18.53 11.11
N ILE A 201 44.75 17.85 10.02
CA ILE A 201 45.29 16.51 9.69
C ILE A 201 45.47 16.44 8.16
N ASP A 202 46.73 16.27 7.72
CA ASP A 202 47.16 16.13 6.33
C ASP A 202 47.05 14.67 5.82
N HIS A 203 46.71 14.58 4.52
CA HIS A 203 46.98 13.56 3.48
C HIS A 203 46.61 12.07 3.71
N ASP A 204 45.92 11.41 2.76
CA ASP A 204 46.48 11.05 1.44
C ASP A 204 45.44 11.06 0.28
N PRO A 205 45.81 11.46 -0.97
CA PRO A 205 44.89 11.67 -2.08
C PRO A 205 45.08 10.63 -3.20
N PHE A 206 44.33 9.54 -3.23
CA PHE A 206 44.17 8.76 -4.48
C PHE A 206 42.82 8.05 -4.57
N ASN A 207 42.03 8.51 -5.54
CA ASN A 207 40.96 7.82 -6.27
C ASN A 207 39.59 7.64 -5.59
N PRO A 208 38.65 8.62 -5.71
CA PRO A 208 37.25 8.35 -5.40
C PRO A 208 36.62 7.40 -6.45
N PRO A 209 35.84 6.39 -6.05
CA PRO A 209 35.16 5.51 -7.00
C PRO A 209 34.17 6.32 -7.84
N ALA A 210 34.21 6.10 -9.17
CA ALA A 210 33.40 6.80 -10.15
C ALA A 210 31.91 6.87 -9.73
N PRO A 211 31.22 8.01 -9.96
CA PRO A 211 29.81 8.13 -9.64
C PRO A 211 29.03 7.11 -10.46
N ARG A 212 28.33 6.20 -9.77
CA ARG A 212 27.35 5.30 -10.42
C ARG A 212 26.33 6.16 -11.16
N GLU A 213 26.42 6.17 -12.48
CA GLU A 213 25.40 6.75 -13.35
C GLU A 213 24.05 6.14 -12.99
N LYS A 214 23.12 7.00 -12.58
CA LYS A 214 21.73 6.62 -12.31
C LYS A 214 21.12 6.19 -13.64
N THR A 215 20.93 4.90 -13.83
CA THR A 215 20.08 4.40 -14.93
C THR A 215 18.70 5.05 -14.83
N PRO A 216 18.16 5.62 -15.92
CA PRO A 216 16.88 6.31 -15.88
C PRO A 216 15.76 5.30 -15.57
N SER A 217 15.16 5.47 -14.40
CA SER A 217 13.95 4.79 -13.97
C SER A 217 12.83 5.03 -14.99
N CYS A 218 12.29 3.96 -15.57
CA CYS A 218 11.20 3.99 -16.55
C CYS A 218 9.83 4.39 -15.96
N ARG A 219 9.80 5.19 -14.89
CA ARG A 219 8.57 5.75 -14.34
C ARG A 219 8.24 7.08 -15.02
N GLY A 220 7.37 6.98 -16.03
CA GLY A 220 6.35 7.98 -16.31
C GLY A 220 6.86 9.33 -16.80
N VAL A 221 7.52 9.35 -17.96
CA VAL A 221 7.52 10.58 -18.75
C VAL A 221 6.14 10.70 -19.41
N LYS A 222 5.29 11.56 -18.84
CA LYS A 222 4.13 12.10 -19.57
C LYS A 222 4.68 13.03 -20.65
N LYS A 223 5.02 12.50 -21.83
CA LYS A 223 5.27 13.36 -22.99
C LYS A 223 3.92 13.79 -23.57
N ARG A 224 3.72 15.12 -23.52
CA ARG A 224 2.90 15.88 -24.47
C ARG A 224 3.17 15.32 -25.87
N ALA A 225 2.12 15.08 -26.65
CA ALA A 225 2.23 14.60 -28.01
C ALA A 225 3.06 15.60 -28.84
N THR A 226 4.35 15.32 -29.02
CA THR A 226 5.11 15.81 -30.17
C THR A 226 4.84 14.84 -31.31
N ARG A 227 4.50 15.42 -32.44
CA ARG A 227 3.95 14.81 -33.64
C ARG A 227 5.07 14.19 -34.46
N ASP A 228 5.86 13.28 -33.87
CA ASP A 228 6.99 12.64 -34.54
C ASP A 228 6.87 11.11 -34.45
N GLY A 229 6.44 10.50 -35.56
CA GLY A 229 6.88 9.18 -36.02
C GLY A 229 6.73 7.96 -35.09
N SER A 230 5.83 7.95 -34.10
CA SER A 230 5.68 6.80 -33.19
C SER A 230 5.26 5.53 -33.95
N PHE A 231 6.13 4.51 -33.96
CA PHE A 231 5.87 3.17 -34.45
C PHE A 231 4.65 2.57 -33.74
N SER A 232 3.54 2.47 -34.48
CA SER A 232 2.35 1.73 -34.07
C SER A 232 2.58 0.27 -34.41
N TRP A 233 2.77 -0.57 -33.40
CA TRP A 233 2.52 -2.01 -33.55
C TRP A 233 1.11 -2.14 -34.11
N ALA A 234 0.97 -2.61 -35.35
CA ALA A 234 -0.32 -2.69 -36.01
C ALA A 234 -1.27 -3.48 -35.10
N ASN A 235 -2.24 -2.78 -34.51
CA ASN A 235 -3.38 -3.44 -33.92
C ASN A 235 -4.17 -3.95 -35.13
N PRO A 236 -4.37 -5.27 -35.28
CA PRO A 236 -5.13 -5.78 -36.41
C PRO A 236 -6.52 -5.13 -36.40
N ARG A 237 -6.77 -4.24 -37.37
CA ARG A 237 -8.08 -3.60 -37.56
C ARG A 237 -9.09 -4.71 -37.84
N SER A 238 -10.30 -4.52 -37.31
CA SER A 238 -11.49 -5.34 -37.56
C SER A 238 -11.62 -5.66 -39.05
N GLY A 239 -11.47 -6.94 -39.42
CA GLY A 239 -11.58 -7.40 -40.83
C GLY A 239 -10.77 -8.65 -41.19
N LEU A 240 -9.89 -9.15 -40.32
CA LEU A 240 -9.09 -10.35 -40.62
C LEU A 240 -9.89 -11.64 -40.41
N THR A 241 -9.75 -12.58 -41.35
CA THR A 241 -10.19 -13.98 -41.24
C THR A 241 -9.59 -14.66 -40.00
N TYR A 242 -10.23 -15.69 -39.45
CA TYR A 242 -9.78 -16.38 -38.23
C TYR A 242 -8.33 -16.88 -38.33
N GLU A 243 -7.95 -17.44 -39.48
CA GLU A 243 -6.58 -17.90 -39.76
C GLU A 243 -5.55 -16.76 -39.74
N ASN A 244 -5.92 -15.57 -40.22
CA ASN A 244 -5.04 -14.41 -40.19
C ASN A 244 -4.89 -13.81 -38.79
N ARG A 245 -5.83 -14.07 -37.86
CA ARG A 245 -5.72 -13.63 -36.45
C ARG A 245 -4.76 -14.50 -35.63
N LEU A 246 -4.46 -15.71 -36.09
CA LEU A 246 -3.52 -16.63 -35.44
C LEU A 246 -2.09 -16.47 -35.94
N LYS A 247 -1.87 -15.70 -37.01
CA LYS A 247 -0.53 -15.36 -37.50
C LYS A 247 -0.01 -14.14 -36.74
N LEU A 248 1.20 -14.28 -36.18
CA LEU A 248 1.95 -13.16 -35.62
C LEU A 248 2.41 -12.24 -36.77
N SER A 249 2.57 -10.95 -36.47
CA SER A 249 3.29 -10.07 -37.39
C SER A 249 4.75 -10.55 -37.52
N LEU A 250 5.41 -10.24 -38.64
CA LEU A 250 6.81 -10.61 -38.86
C LEU A 250 7.71 -10.14 -37.69
N ALA A 251 7.49 -8.92 -37.21
CA ALA A 251 8.20 -8.36 -36.07
C ALA A 251 7.92 -9.12 -34.76
N ASP A 252 6.68 -9.55 -34.52
CA ASP A 252 6.34 -10.32 -33.32
C ASP A 252 6.85 -11.75 -33.38
N GLN A 253 6.86 -12.36 -34.57
CA GLN A 253 7.44 -13.68 -34.78
C GLN A 253 8.94 -13.63 -34.49
N ARG A 254 9.64 -12.66 -35.08
CA ARG A 254 11.07 -12.46 -34.86
C ARG A 254 11.40 -12.17 -33.40
N LEU A 255 10.66 -11.25 -32.77
CA LEU A 255 10.77 -11.00 -31.33
C LEU A 255 10.57 -12.28 -30.52
N SER A 256 9.58 -13.10 -30.89
CA SER A 256 9.29 -14.35 -30.18
C SER A 256 10.45 -15.34 -30.29
N GLU A 257 11.07 -15.49 -31.46
CA GLU A 257 12.26 -16.32 -31.65
C GLU A 257 13.41 -15.86 -30.74
N LEU A 258 13.78 -14.58 -30.81
CA LEU A 258 14.87 -14.03 -30.00
C LEU A 258 14.59 -14.15 -28.49
N ALA A 259 13.33 -13.93 -28.09
CA ALA A 259 12.92 -14.02 -26.70
C ALA A 259 12.92 -15.47 -26.19
N PHE A 260 12.35 -16.43 -26.95
CA PHE A 260 12.39 -17.85 -26.58
C PHE A 260 13.80 -18.44 -26.65
N GLY A 261 14.68 -17.89 -27.49
CA GLY A 261 16.10 -18.27 -27.54
C GLY A 261 16.91 -17.79 -26.33
N GLY A 262 16.31 -16.99 -25.43
CA GLY A 262 16.94 -16.59 -24.18
C GLY A 262 17.81 -15.34 -24.29
N LEU A 263 17.61 -14.48 -25.28
CA LEU A 263 18.36 -13.22 -25.37
C LEU A 263 17.86 -12.18 -24.36
N GLN A 264 18.79 -11.37 -23.88
CA GLN A 264 18.48 -10.18 -23.08
C GLN A 264 17.70 -9.15 -23.89
N SER A 265 16.76 -8.47 -23.23
CA SER A 265 15.89 -7.50 -23.90
C SER A 265 16.62 -6.28 -24.48
N SER A 266 17.82 -5.95 -24.00
CA SER A 266 18.70 -4.93 -24.58
C SER A 266 19.24 -5.39 -25.93
N THR A 267 19.85 -6.58 -25.97
CA THR A 267 20.38 -7.19 -27.21
C THR A 267 19.28 -7.38 -28.25
N ILE A 268 18.10 -7.86 -27.83
CA ILE A 268 16.94 -7.97 -28.74
C ILE A 268 16.57 -6.60 -29.32
N ALA A 269 16.64 -5.53 -28.52
CA ALA A 269 16.31 -4.19 -29.00
C ALA A 269 17.29 -3.73 -30.08
N GLU A 270 18.59 -4.00 -29.91
CA GLU A 270 19.64 -3.68 -30.89
C GLU A 270 19.42 -4.44 -32.20
N ILE A 271 19.29 -5.77 -32.13
CA ILE A 271 19.06 -6.64 -33.30
C ILE A 271 17.81 -6.20 -34.06
N MET A 272 16.68 -6.04 -33.35
CA MET A 272 15.45 -5.62 -33.99
C MET A 272 15.51 -4.18 -34.53
N SER A 273 16.34 -3.32 -33.93
CA SER A 273 16.50 -1.95 -34.44
C SER A 273 17.20 -1.94 -35.78
N GLU A 274 18.23 -2.76 -35.91
CA GLU A 274 18.99 -2.97 -37.14
C GLU A 274 18.13 -3.66 -38.21
N GLU A 275 17.53 -4.80 -37.89
CA GLU A 275 16.73 -5.60 -38.84
C GLU A 275 15.52 -4.83 -39.41
N PHE A 276 14.86 -4.01 -38.58
CA PHE A 276 13.65 -3.28 -38.99
C PHE A 276 13.92 -1.79 -39.29
N GLY A 277 15.17 -1.34 -39.22
CA GLY A 277 15.60 0.04 -39.52
C GLY A 277 14.96 1.10 -38.62
N ARG A 278 14.65 0.78 -37.35
CA ARG A 278 13.95 1.69 -36.43
C ARG A 278 14.49 1.57 -35.01
N PRO A 279 14.81 2.68 -34.31
CA PRO A 279 15.32 2.60 -32.95
C PRO A 279 14.27 2.04 -31.98
N LEU A 280 14.57 0.87 -31.43
CA LEU A 280 13.82 0.22 -30.36
C LEU A 280 14.64 0.29 -29.07
N ASN A 281 13.94 0.47 -27.95
CA ASN A 281 14.57 0.45 -26.63
C ASN A 281 14.18 -0.79 -25.85
N LYS A 282 15.02 -1.15 -24.88
CA LYS A 282 14.80 -2.30 -23.98
C LYS A 282 13.40 -2.31 -23.36
N CYS A 283 12.87 -1.15 -22.95
CA CYS A 283 11.55 -1.04 -22.32
C CYS A 283 10.41 -1.42 -23.29
N ALA A 284 10.52 -1.04 -24.56
CA ALA A 284 9.58 -1.42 -25.60
C ALA A 284 9.57 -2.93 -25.81
N ILE A 285 10.75 -3.56 -25.85
CA ILE A 285 10.90 -5.02 -25.93
C ILE A 285 10.28 -5.72 -24.72
N ASP A 286 10.61 -5.29 -23.50
CA ASP A 286 10.07 -5.86 -22.26
C ASP A 286 8.53 -5.78 -22.22
N ASN A 287 7.98 -4.63 -22.62
CA ASN A 287 6.53 -4.44 -22.72
C ASN A 287 5.91 -5.36 -23.77
N ARG A 288 6.55 -5.54 -24.92
CA ARG A 288 6.03 -6.39 -26.00
C ARG A 288 6.06 -7.87 -25.61
N ILE A 289 7.16 -8.33 -25.01
CA ILE A 289 7.31 -9.66 -24.43
C ILE A 289 6.21 -9.93 -23.40
N SER A 290 5.94 -8.98 -22.52
CA SER A 290 4.86 -9.11 -21.54
C SER A 290 3.47 -9.17 -22.18
N ARG A 291 3.22 -8.45 -23.28
CA ARG A 291 1.93 -8.46 -23.99
C ARG A 291 1.69 -9.74 -24.79
N LEU A 292 2.75 -10.29 -25.36
CA LEU A 292 2.75 -11.58 -26.04
C LEU A 292 2.78 -12.76 -25.05
N GLU A 293 2.92 -12.48 -23.74
CA GLU A 293 2.99 -13.48 -22.67
C GLU A 293 4.14 -14.48 -22.82
N ILE A 294 5.25 -14.06 -23.42
CA ILE A 294 6.42 -14.92 -23.62
C ILE A 294 7.06 -15.22 -22.26
N ILE A 295 7.20 -16.50 -21.94
CA ILE A 295 7.85 -17.00 -20.73
C ILE A 295 9.31 -17.24 -21.05
N ARG A 296 10.19 -16.66 -20.23
CA ARG A 296 11.63 -16.84 -20.28
C ARG A 296 12.15 -17.11 -18.89
N ASP A 297 13.20 -17.92 -18.79
CA ASP A 297 14.00 -17.96 -17.58
C ASP A 297 14.82 -16.66 -17.50
N ARG A 298 14.70 -15.94 -16.38
CA ARG A 298 15.42 -14.68 -16.17
C ARG A 298 16.88 -14.89 -15.80
N ASN A 299 17.21 -16.07 -15.29
CA ASN A 299 18.56 -16.40 -14.84
C ASN A 299 19.44 -16.93 -15.98
N ALA A 300 18.83 -17.37 -17.08
CA ALA A 300 19.51 -17.96 -18.23
C ALA A 300 19.55 -17.02 -19.46
N LEU A 301 19.48 -15.69 -19.24
CA LEU A 301 19.47 -14.73 -20.35
C LEU A 301 20.89 -14.39 -20.83
N SER A 302 21.17 -14.63 -22.11
CA SER A 302 22.45 -14.30 -22.76
C SER A 302 22.42 -12.92 -23.42
N SER A 303 23.54 -12.21 -23.39
CA SER A 303 23.78 -10.99 -24.18
C SER A 303 24.41 -11.29 -25.54
N GLU A 304 24.96 -12.49 -25.73
CA GLU A 304 25.64 -12.91 -26.95
C GLU A 304 24.63 -13.45 -27.98
N TYR A 305 24.75 -12.98 -29.22
CA TYR A 305 23.86 -13.35 -30.31
C TYR A 305 24.57 -14.25 -31.31
N ILE A 306 24.29 -15.55 -31.23
CA ILE A 306 24.68 -16.56 -32.22
C ILE A 306 23.38 -17.04 -32.89
N PRO A 307 23.08 -16.62 -34.14
CA PRO A 307 21.77 -16.84 -34.76
C PRO A 307 21.27 -18.28 -34.69
N GLU A 308 22.10 -19.25 -35.07
CA GLU A 308 21.73 -20.67 -35.13
C GLU A 308 21.41 -21.25 -33.75
N GLU A 309 22.23 -20.94 -32.75
CA GLU A 309 21.97 -21.39 -31.38
C GLU A 309 20.68 -20.80 -30.81
N ILE A 310 20.44 -19.52 -31.07
CA ILE A 310 19.24 -18.82 -30.57
C ILE A 310 17.99 -19.40 -31.22
N MET A 311 18.02 -19.67 -32.53
CA MET A 311 16.89 -20.29 -33.22
C MET A 311 16.62 -21.71 -32.72
N GLU A 312 17.66 -22.51 -32.50
CA GLU A 312 17.51 -23.86 -31.97
C GLU A 312 17.01 -23.86 -30.52
N LYS A 313 17.57 -23.01 -29.66
CA LYS A 313 17.07 -22.81 -28.28
C LYS A 313 15.61 -22.37 -28.29
N ALA A 314 15.23 -21.46 -29.20
CA ALA A 314 13.84 -21.02 -29.32
C ALA A 314 12.91 -22.17 -29.73
N ARG A 315 13.33 -23.02 -30.68
CA ARG A 315 12.58 -24.20 -31.13
C ARG A 315 12.40 -25.20 -29.99
N VAL A 316 13.48 -25.53 -29.28
CA VAL A 316 13.46 -26.43 -28.12
C VAL A 316 12.55 -25.89 -27.02
N ASN A 317 12.69 -24.61 -26.65
CA ASN A 317 11.89 -23.99 -25.59
C ASN A 317 10.40 -23.89 -25.95
N LYS A 318 10.08 -23.54 -27.21
CA LYS A 318 8.68 -23.53 -27.69
C LYS A 318 8.07 -24.92 -27.63
N SER A 319 8.81 -25.94 -28.08
CA SER A 319 8.38 -27.34 -28.07
C SER A 319 8.17 -27.85 -26.64
N ALA A 320 9.14 -27.64 -25.76
CA ALA A 320 9.09 -28.06 -24.35
C ALA A 320 7.91 -27.43 -23.59
N LEU A 321 7.55 -26.18 -23.89
CA LEU A 321 6.41 -25.51 -23.28
C LEU A 321 5.06 -25.87 -23.94
N GLY A 322 5.08 -26.56 -25.09
CA GLY A 322 3.90 -26.72 -25.94
C GLY A 322 3.30 -25.36 -26.31
N ALA A 323 4.16 -24.41 -26.69
CA ALA A 323 3.79 -23.03 -26.97
C ALA A 323 3.00 -22.94 -28.28
N ALA A 324 1.84 -22.29 -28.23
CA ALA A 324 1.01 -22.04 -29.40
C ALA A 324 0.50 -20.60 -29.39
N VAL A 325 0.29 -20.04 -30.57
CA VAL A 325 -0.28 -18.70 -30.72
C VAL A 325 -1.79 -18.79 -30.55
N GLY A 326 -2.34 -17.92 -29.71
CA GLY A 326 -3.78 -17.70 -29.56
C GLY A 326 -4.14 -16.26 -29.87
N PHE A 327 -5.42 -16.02 -30.14
CA PHE A 327 -5.97 -14.68 -30.32
C PHE A 327 -6.97 -14.39 -29.20
N CYS A 328 -6.75 -13.31 -28.47
CA CYS A 328 -7.67 -12.88 -27.42
C CYS A 328 -8.70 -11.91 -27.99
N GLY A 329 -9.95 -12.36 -28.12
CA GLY A 329 -11.05 -11.51 -28.61
C GLY A 329 -11.33 -10.29 -27.74
N THR A 330 -11.15 -10.40 -26.42
CA THR A 330 -11.45 -9.31 -25.46
C THR A 330 -10.48 -8.12 -25.57
N VAL A 331 -9.21 -8.39 -25.87
CA VAL A 331 -8.14 -7.37 -26.01
C VAL A 331 -7.75 -7.16 -27.48
N GLU A 332 -8.29 -7.98 -28.39
CA GLU A 332 -8.04 -7.97 -29.83
C GLU A 332 -6.56 -8.10 -30.20
N ARG A 333 -5.86 -9.07 -29.59
CA ARG A 333 -4.42 -9.27 -29.82
C ARG A 333 -4.01 -10.73 -29.80
N GLN A 334 -2.91 -11.02 -30.48
CA GLN A 334 -2.21 -12.29 -30.38
C GLN A 334 -1.43 -12.41 -29.06
N PHE A 335 -1.30 -13.63 -28.57
CA PHE A 335 -0.48 -13.98 -27.41
C PHE A 335 -0.03 -15.44 -27.50
N TRP A 336 1.03 -15.78 -26.77
CA TRP A 336 1.48 -17.16 -26.59
C TRP A 336 0.76 -17.80 -25.39
N TRP A 337 0.22 -18.99 -25.60
CA TRP A 337 -0.25 -19.86 -24.53
C TRP A 337 0.53 -21.17 -24.51
N TYR A 338 0.50 -21.87 -23.38
CA TYR A 338 1.38 -23.00 -23.11
C TYR A 338 0.56 -24.17 -22.61
N LYS A 339 0.62 -25.30 -23.34
CA LYS A 339 -0.09 -26.54 -22.95
C LYS A 339 0.31 -26.98 -21.55
N THR A 340 1.60 -26.91 -21.21
CA THR A 340 2.16 -27.37 -19.93
C THR A 340 1.74 -26.56 -18.71
N ARG A 341 1.27 -25.31 -18.87
CA ARG A 341 0.96 -24.40 -17.74
C ARG A 341 -0.53 -24.08 -17.57
N GLY A 342 -1.41 -24.73 -18.33
CA GLY A 342 -2.86 -24.61 -18.10
C GLY A 342 -3.73 -24.69 -19.34
N GLY A 343 -3.43 -25.64 -20.23
CA GLY A 343 -4.32 -26.05 -21.33
C GLY A 343 -4.58 -24.97 -22.39
N SER A 344 -5.54 -25.25 -23.28
CA SER A 344 -5.98 -24.30 -24.31
C SER A 344 -6.59 -23.07 -23.63
N ARG A 345 -6.08 -21.87 -23.97
CA ARG A 345 -6.61 -20.60 -23.47
C ARG A 345 -7.12 -19.77 -24.63
N THR A 346 -8.38 -19.38 -24.56
CA THR A 346 -9.03 -18.45 -25.49
C THR A 346 -8.81 -16.98 -25.10
N GLU A 347 -8.40 -16.72 -23.85
CA GLU A 347 -8.14 -15.37 -23.34
C GLU A 347 -6.72 -15.18 -22.78
N CYS A 348 -6.13 -14.02 -23.08
CA CYS A 348 -4.88 -13.58 -22.48
C CYS A 348 -5.08 -13.14 -21.01
N ARG A 349 -4.01 -13.12 -20.22
CA ARG A 349 -3.98 -12.69 -18.81
C ARG A 349 -4.47 -11.27 -18.63
N GLU A 350 -4.20 -10.37 -19.58
CA GLU A 350 -4.67 -8.97 -19.49
C GLU A 350 -6.20 -8.87 -19.57
N ALA A 351 -6.86 -9.71 -20.37
CA ALA A 351 -8.32 -9.76 -20.47
C ALA A 351 -8.99 -10.09 -19.13
N ARG A 352 -8.30 -10.85 -18.27
CA ARG A 352 -8.78 -11.21 -16.93
C ARG A 352 -8.67 -10.07 -15.92
N THR A 353 -8.01 -8.96 -16.26
CA THR A 353 -7.89 -7.81 -15.37
C THR A 353 -9.23 -7.07 -15.25
N LYS A 354 -9.43 -6.37 -14.13
CA LYS A 354 -10.67 -5.61 -13.87
C LYS A 354 -10.98 -4.59 -14.97
N LYS A 355 -9.95 -4.09 -15.67
CA LYS A 355 -10.07 -3.12 -16.77
C LYS A 355 -10.98 -3.63 -17.90
N TYR A 356 -10.92 -4.93 -18.21
CA TYR A 356 -11.66 -5.53 -19.32
C TYR A 356 -12.88 -6.32 -18.87
N ARG A 357 -13.28 -6.22 -17.60
CA ARG A 357 -14.42 -6.95 -17.04
C ARG A 357 -15.71 -6.74 -17.86
N ASN A 358 -16.01 -5.49 -18.21
CA ASN A 358 -17.22 -5.14 -18.96
C ASN A 358 -17.14 -5.59 -20.42
N LYS A 359 -15.94 -5.58 -21.03
CA LYS A 359 -15.76 -6.11 -22.39
C LYS A 359 -15.93 -7.63 -22.40
N ARG A 360 -15.44 -8.32 -21.38
CA ARG A 360 -15.59 -9.77 -21.25
C ARG A 360 -17.03 -10.19 -20.99
N SER A 361 -17.78 -9.45 -20.16
CA SER A 361 -19.21 -9.73 -19.94
C SER A 361 -20.06 -9.53 -21.18
N ASN A 362 -19.60 -8.66 -22.11
CA ASN A 362 -20.31 -8.33 -23.33
C ASN A 362 -19.73 -9.04 -24.57
N ASN A 363 -18.73 -9.92 -24.40
CA ASN A 363 -18.14 -10.65 -25.51
C ASN A 363 -18.96 -11.94 -25.73
N PRO A 364 -19.69 -12.08 -26.85
CA PRO A 364 -20.52 -13.26 -27.12
C PRO A 364 -19.71 -14.56 -27.26
N TRP A 365 -18.38 -14.46 -27.38
CA TRP A 365 -17.45 -15.59 -27.49
C TRP A 365 -16.83 -16.01 -26.15
N GLY A 366 -17.28 -15.46 -25.01
CA GLY A 366 -16.66 -15.67 -23.69
C GLY A 366 -16.97 -17.00 -22.97
N TRP A 367 -17.73 -17.91 -23.59
CA TRP A 367 -18.22 -19.16 -22.97
C TRP A 367 -18.07 -20.42 -23.84
N LEU A 368 -17.27 -20.37 -24.91
CA LEU A 368 -16.79 -21.55 -25.64
C LEU A 368 -15.29 -21.68 -25.40
#